data_AF-A0A9P2W295-F1
#
_entry.id   AF-A0A9P2W295-F1
#
_cell.length_a   1.000
_cell.length_b   1.000
_cell.length_c   1.000
_cell.angle_alpha   90.00
_cell.angle_beta   90.00
_cell.angle_gamma   90.00
#
_symmetry.space_group_name_H-M   'P 1'
#
loop_
_entity.id
_entity.type
_entity.pdbx_description
1 polymer ?
#
loop_
_entity_poly.entity_id
_entity_poly.type
_entity_poly.pdbx_seq_one_letter_code
_entity_poly.pdbx_strand_id
1 'polypeptide(L)'
;QDFMYRYGNTGAIVDAHSRGSLTVGNGMRDFEKHGIHGIGYKTDIRFLGPADNAASMANTVYFVSDGKKDHIYLQNHLFDPVGISIGHNLPTFYKVPLEFPYVLFPAAIPMREVGGALLGSYPSTHNCYGNAGDACKSRYGTPHTIAIYSPYAILDYLGYLWRKK
;
A
#
# COMPACT_ATOMS: atom_id res chain seq x y z
N GLN A 1 -18.48 3.73 -5.54
CA GLN A 1 -18.14 5.01 -6.20
C GLN A 1 -18.74 6.21 -5.48
N ASP A 2 -19.99 6.16 -5.03
CA ASP A 2 -20.67 7.22 -4.25
C ASP A 2 -19.82 7.81 -3.09
N PHE A 3 -19.03 6.99 -2.39
CA PHE A 3 -18.11 7.43 -1.35
C PHE A 3 -17.12 8.53 -1.80
N MET A 4 -16.45 8.36 -2.95
CA MET A 4 -15.43 9.31 -3.41
C MET A 4 -16.04 10.63 -3.86
N TYR A 5 -17.24 10.60 -4.44
CA TYR A 5 -17.98 11.81 -4.79
C TYR A 5 -18.42 12.60 -3.57
N ARG A 6 -18.90 11.93 -2.52
CA ARG A 6 -19.38 12.60 -1.31
C ARG A 6 -18.27 13.10 -0.41
N TYR A 7 -17.26 12.25 -0.18
CA TYR A 7 -16.28 12.48 0.88
C TYR A 7 -14.87 12.77 0.37
N GLY A 8 -14.58 12.43 -0.89
CA GLY A 8 -13.22 12.45 -1.42
C GLY A 8 -12.58 13.85 -1.42
N ASN A 9 -13.41 14.89 -1.50
CA ASN A 9 -12.99 16.29 -1.48
C ASN A 9 -13.12 16.95 -0.10
N THR A 10 -13.58 16.21 0.91
CA THR A 10 -13.85 16.74 2.26
C THR A 10 -12.94 16.17 3.35
N GLY A 11 -12.12 15.15 3.05
CA GLY A 11 -11.23 14.53 4.03
C GLY A 11 -11.46 13.02 4.21
N ALA A 12 -11.78 12.29 3.15
CA ALA A 12 -11.97 10.85 3.22
C ALA A 12 -10.67 10.12 3.60
N ILE A 13 -10.79 9.04 4.36
CA ILE A 13 -9.69 8.13 4.66
C ILE A 13 -10.08 6.75 4.13
N VAL A 14 -9.18 6.12 3.36
CA VAL A 14 -9.37 4.79 2.79
C VAL A 14 -8.18 3.93 3.16
N ASP A 15 -8.35 3.09 4.17
CA ASP A 15 -7.36 2.07 4.52
C ASP A 15 -7.70 0.76 3.79
N ALA A 16 -6.73 0.19 3.08
CA ALA A 16 -6.93 -0.98 2.24
C ALA A 16 -5.83 -2.02 2.49
N HIS A 17 -6.23 -3.19 2.98
CA HIS A 17 -5.34 -4.29 3.35
C HIS A 17 -5.43 -5.45 2.36
N SER A 18 -4.30 -6.10 2.07
CA SER A 18 -4.26 -7.34 1.28
C SER A 18 -4.97 -7.18 -0.08
N ARG A 19 -5.87 -8.09 -0.44
CA ARG A 19 -6.73 -8.00 -1.64
C ARG A 19 -7.69 -6.80 -1.61
N GLY A 20 -7.98 -6.23 -0.45
CA GLY A 20 -8.77 -5.00 -0.34
C GLY A 20 -8.16 -3.84 -1.11
N SER A 21 -6.82 -3.76 -1.19
CA SER A 21 -6.14 -2.75 -2.00
C SER A 21 -6.45 -2.88 -3.48
N LEU A 22 -6.59 -4.09 -4.02
CA LEU A 22 -7.01 -4.31 -5.42
C LEU A 22 -8.44 -3.84 -5.66
N THR A 23 -9.32 -3.99 -4.68
CA THR A 23 -10.70 -3.52 -4.79
C THR A 23 -10.73 -1.98 -4.86
N VAL A 24 -9.98 -1.32 -3.98
CA VAL A 24 -9.85 0.14 -3.98
C VAL A 24 -9.17 0.62 -5.26
N GLY A 25 -8.06 0.00 -5.65
CA GLY A 25 -7.30 0.33 -6.85
C GLY A 25 -8.13 0.18 -8.13
N ASN A 26 -8.86 -0.93 -8.28
CA ASN A 26 -9.75 -1.14 -9.43
C ASN A 26 -10.90 -0.12 -9.45
N GLY A 27 -11.47 0.21 -8.29
CA GLY A 27 -12.51 1.24 -8.20
C GLY A 27 -12.01 2.63 -8.61
N MET A 28 -10.76 2.97 -8.25
CA MET A 28 -10.13 4.24 -8.61
C MET A 28 -9.72 4.28 -10.08
N ARG A 29 -9.17 3.18 -10.62
CA ARG A 29 -8.85 3.04 -12.04
C ARG A 29 -10.09 3.04 -12.92
N ASP A 30 -11.24 2.62 -12.40
CA ASP A 30 -12.51 2.74 -13.11
C ASP A 30 -12.92 4.20 -13.31
N PHE A 31 -12.64 5.09 -12.34
CA PHE A 31 -12.82 6.53 -12.54
C PHE A 31 -11.92 7.07 -13.65
N GLU A 32 -10.63 6.74 -13.60
CA GLU A 32 -9.66 7.13 -14.63
C GLU A 32 -10.09 6.65 -16.02
N LYS A 33 -10.49 5.38 -16.14
CA LYS A 33 -10.95 4.78 -17.40
C LYS A 33 -12.17 5.48 -17.99
N HIS A 34 -13.08 5.98 -17.15
CA HIS A 34 -14.27 6.72 -17.59
C HIS A 34 -14.05 8.24 -17.67
N GLY A 35 -12.81 8.72 -17.51
CA GLY A 35 -12.50 10.15 -17.56
C GLY A 35 -13.11 10.94 -16.40
N ILE A 36 -13.35 10.29 -15.26
CA ILE A 36 -13.85 10.94 -14.05
C ILE A 36 -12.64 11.50 -13.28
N HIS A 37 -12.62 12.81 -13.11
CA HIS A 37 -11.58 13.54 -12.39
C HIS A 37 -12.17 14.72 -11.59
N GLY A 38 -11.34 15.49 -10.89
CA GLY A 38 -11.75 16.56 -9.97
C GLY A 38 -12.23 16.06 -8.60
N ILE A 39 -12.00 14.79 -8.27
CA ILE A 39 -12.42 14.17 -7.00
C ILE A 39 -11.23 13.59 -6.24
N GLY A 40 -11.38 13.36 -4.94
CA GLY A 40 -10.39 12.65 -4.13
C GLY A 40 -9.18 13.48 -3.71
N TYR A 41 -9.12 14.79 -3.97
CA TYR A 41 -7.93 15.60 -3.67
C TYR A 41 -7.68 15.84 -2.16
N LYS A 42 -8.67 15.57 -1.31
CA LYS A 42 -8.49 15.52 0.17
C LYS A 42 -8.54 14.10 0.72
N THR A 43 -8.41 13.08 -0.13
CA THR A 43 -8.49 11.68 0.31
C THR A 43 -7.11 11.16 0.68
N ASP A 44 -7.00 10.56 1.86
CA ASP A 44 -5.82 9.79 2.25
C ASP A 44 -6.08 8.31 2.02
N ILE A 45 -5.34 7.73 1.07
CA ILE A 45 -5.39 6.31 0.76
C ILE A 45 -4.17 5.64 1.37
N ARG A 46 -4.39 4.60 2.17
CA ARG A 46 -3.33 3.85 2.85
C ARG A 46 -3.40 2.39 2.48
N PHE A 47 -2.31 1.88 1.92
CA PHE A 47 -2.16 0.49 1.54
C PHE A 47 -1.34 -0.25 2.59
N LEU A 48 -1.88 -1.36 3.08
CA LEU A 48 -1.31 -2.18 4.16
C LEU A 48 -1.10 -3.61 3.65
N GLY A 49 0.14 -4.05 3.47
CA GLY A 49 0.44 -5.32 2.77
C GLY A 49 -0.37 -5.52 1.48
N PRO A 50 -0.40 -4.51 0.57
CA PRO A 50 -1.37 -4.47 -0.51
C PRO A 50 -1.08 -5.47 -1.63
N ALA A 51 -2.11 -6.11 -2.16
CA ALA A 51 -2.01 -6.88 -3.40
C ALA A 51 -1.98 -5.99 -4.67
N ASP A 52 -2.27 -4.69 -4.52
CA ASP A 52 -2.26 -3.71 -5.61
C ASP A 52 -0.94 -2.93 -5.62
N ASN A 53 -0.54 -2.45 -6.79
CA ASN A 53 0.69 -1.69 -6.92
C ASN A 53 0.49 -0.24 -6.46
N ALA A 54 1.23 0.18 -5.44
CA ALA A 54 1.11 1.49 -4.81
C ALA A 54 1.50 2.64 -5.75
N ALA A 55 2.48 2.45 -6.62
CA ALA A 55 2.89 3.47 -7.59
C ALA A 55 1.84 3.67 -8.69
N SER A 56 1.25 2.57 -9.20
CA SER A 56 0.11 2.63 -10.11
C SER A 56 -1.08 3.33 -9.46
N MET A 57 -1.39 3.00 -8.20
CA MET A 57 -2.46 3.67 -7.47
C MET A 57 -2.19 5.17 -7.28
N ALA A 58 -0.94 5.56 -6.97
CA ALA A 58 -0.55 6.96 -6.85
C ALA A 58 -0.78 7.73 -8.17
N ASN A 59 -0.46 7.13 -9.33
CA ASN A 59 -0.75 7.70 -10.63
C ASN A 59 -2.25 7.91 -10.87
N THR A 60 -3.07 6.91 -10.55
CA THR A 60 -4.53 7.01 -10.68
C THR A 60 -5.09 8.11 -9.77
N VAL A 61 -4.62 8.21 -8.52
CA VAL A 61 -5.01 9.31 -7.61
C VAL A 61 -4.61 10.67 -8.17
N TYR A 62 -3.41 10.77 -8.73
CA TYR A 62 -2.94 12.00 -9.37
C TYR A 62 -3.80 12.41 -10.57
N PHE A 63 -4.20 11.46 -11.40
CA PHE A 63 -5.15 11.70 -12.48
C PHE A 63 -6.49 12.19 -11.94
N VAL A 64 -7.14 11.37 -11.10
CA VAL A 64 -8.51 11.58 -10.60
C VAL A 64 -8.63 12.87 -9.78
N SER A 65 -7.55 13.31 -9.12
CA SER A 65 -7.52 14.53 -8.30
C SER A 65 -7.19 15.81 -9.04
N ASP A 66 -7.08 15.80 -10.37
CA ASP A 66 -6.57 16.93 -11.14
C ASP A 66 -5.16 17.37 -10.71
N GLY A 67 -4.34 16.42 -10.27
CA GLY A 67 -2.95 16.65 -9.88
C GLY A 67 -2.79 17.28 -8.51
N LYS A 68 -3.89 17.42 -7.76
CA LYS A 68 -3.90 18.03 -6.42
C LYS A 68 -3.50 17.06 -5.31
N LYS A 69 -3.54 15.75 -5.57
CA LYS A 69 -3.05 14.70 -4.68
C LYS A 69 -2.09 13.82 -5.45
N ASP A 70 -0.84 13.76 -4.99
CA ASP A 70 0.29 13.20 -5.71
C ASP A 70 0.86 11.94 -5.07
N HIS A 71 0.32 11.48 -3.94
CA HIS A 71 0.83 10.32 -3.23
C HIS A 71 -0.27 9.52 -2.54
N ILE A 72 0.06 8.28 -2.23
CA ILE A 72 -0.64 7.43 -1.27
C ILE A 72 0.33 6.98 -0.18
N TYR A 73 -0.19 6.35 0.88
CA TYR A 73 0.64 5.81 1.95
C TYR A 73 0.78 4.30 1.82
N LEU A 74 1.98 3.77 2.10
CA LEU A 74 2.29 2.35 2.05
C LEU A 74 2.89 1.88 3.37
N GLN A 75 2.40 0.72 3.83
CA GLN A 75 3.09 -0.15 4.78
C GLN A 75 3.20 -1.54 4.17
N ASN A 76 4.40 -2.10 4.14
CA ASN A 76 4.63 -3.41 3.55
C ASN A 76 5.84 -4.10 4.20
N HIS A 77 5.73 -5.39 4.50
CA HIS A 77 6.84 -6.14 5.09
C HIS A 77 7.63 -6.90 4.01
N LEU A 78 8.96 -7.01 4.18
CA LEU A 78 9.83 -7.74 3.22
C LEU A 78 9.41 -9.20 2.97
N PHE A 79 8.90 -9.87 3.98
CA PHE A 79 8.42 -11.25 3.88
C PHE A 79 6.90 -11.34 3.79
N ASP A 80 6.22 -10.27 3.37
CA ASP A 80 4.83 -10.33 2.95
C ASP A 80 4.77 -10.61 1.42
N PRO A 81 4.43 -11.83 0.99
CA PRO A 81 4.37 -12.18 -0.43
C PRO A 81 3.24 -11.46 -1.16
N VAL A 82 2.18 -11.02 -0.46
CA VAL A 82 1.08 -10.29 -1.09
C VAL A 82 1.56 -8.90 -1.52
N GLY A 83 2.24 -8.19 -0.63
CA GLY A 83 2.83 -6.90 -0.95
C GLY A 83 3.99 -6.97 -1.94
N ILE A 84 4.92 -7.91 -1.73
CA ILE A 84 6.19 -7.99 -2.45
C ILE A 84 6.03 -8.69 -3.81
N SER A 85 5.43 -9.88 -3.83
CA SER A 85 5.38 -10.71 -5.04
C SER A 85 4.15 -10.44 -5.89
N ILE A 86 2.99 -10.19 -5.29
CA ILE A 86 1.74 -9.94 -6.03
C ILE A 86 1.61 -8.45 -6.37
N GLY A 87 1.71 -7.56 -5.37
CA GLY A 87 1.60 -6.12 -5.58
C GLY A 87 2.85 -5.46 -6.18
N HIS A 88 3.98 -6.17 -6.21
CA HIS A 88 5.28 -5.63 -6.62
C HIS A 88 5.66 -4.33 -5.90
N ASN A 89 5.30 -4.24 -4.62
CA ASN A 89 5.58 -3.09 -3.79
C ASN A 89 6.92 -3.23 -3.08
N LEU A 90 7.54 -2.10 -2.76
CA LEU A 90 8.73 -2.08 -1.94
C LEU A 90 8.38 -2.39 -0.48
N PRO A 91 9.30 -3.03 0.27
CA PRO A 91 9.17 -3.17 1.71
C PRO A 91 9.41 -1.82 2.42
N THR A 92 8.71 -1.62 3.53
CA THR A 92 8.82 -0.44 4.39
C THR A 92 9.37 -0.78 5.78
N PHE A 93 9.28 -2.04 6.21
CA PHE A 93 9.91 -2.57 7.43
C PHE A 93 10.31 -4.05 7.26
N TYR A 94 11.22 -4.52 8.12
CA TYR A 94 12.02 -5.74 7.89
C TYR A 94 12.19 -6.65 9.10
N LYS A 95 11.79 -6.19 10.30
CA LYS A 95 12.10 -6.91 11.53
C LYS A 95 11.33 -8.23 11.57
N VAL A 96 12.02 -9.29 11.95
CA VAL A 96 11.46 -10.63 12.16
C VAL A 96 11.95 -11.18 13.50
N PRO A 97 11.18 -12.07 14.14
CA PRO A 97 11.61 -12.70 15.38
C PRO A 97 12.78 -13.67 15.12
N LEU A 98 13.90 -13.43 15.81
CA LEU A 98 15.06 -14.33 15.82
C LEU A 98 14.90 -15.36 16.95
N GLU A 99 13.99 -16.30 16.75
CA GLU A 99 13.67 -17.36 17.72
C GLU A 99 14.47 -18.65 17.44
N PHE A 100 14.87 -19.37 18.50
CA PHE A 100 15.40 -20.73 18.36
C PHE A 100 14.29 -21.69 17.88
N PRO A 101 14.57 -22.65 16.97
CA PRO A 101 15.86 -23.01 16.40
C PRO A 101 16.24 -22.23 15.13
N TYR A 102 15.41 -21.31 14.65
CA TYR A 102 15.61 -20.64 13.35
C TYR A 102 16.86 -19.77 13.30
N VAL A 103 17.36 -19.29 14.45
CA VAL A 103 18.68 -18.63 14.53
C VAL A 103 19.82 -19.57 14.13
N LEU A 104 19.70 -20.88 14.39
CA LEU A 104 20.68 -21.89 13.94
C LEU A 104 20.56 -22.20 12.45
N PHE A 105 19.43 -21.84 11.83
CA PHE A 105 19.16 -22.07 10.41
C PHE A 105 18.59 -20.80 9.76
N PRO A 106 19.40 -19.75 9.55
CA PRO A 106 18.89 -18.44 9.09
C PRO A 106 18.07 -18.50 7.79
N ALA A 107 18.39 -19.44 6.90
CA ALA A 107 17.66 -19.67 5.66
C ALA A 107 16.20 -20.15 5.87
N ALA A 108 15.87 -20.67 7.06
CA ALA A 108 14.52 -21.08 7.40
C ALA A 108 13.59 -19.90 7.79
N ILE A 109 14.16 -18.74 8.15
CA ILE A 109 13.39 -17.57 8.55
C ILE A 109 12.48 -17.07 7.41
N PRO A 110 12.98 -16.82 6.18
CA PRO A 110 12.11 -16.43 5.07
C PRO A 110 10.99 -17.44 4.80
N MET A 111 11.29 -18.75 4.81
CA MET A 111 10.28 -19.79 4.58
C MET A 111 9.18 -19.77 5.64
N ARG A 112 9.54 -19.62 6.91
CA ARG A 112 8.58 -19.52 8.01
C ARG A 112 7.71 -18.28 7.90
N GLU A 113 8.31 -17.13 7.68
CA GLU A 113 7.57 -15.85 7.66
C GLU A 113 6.67 -15.74 6.43
N VAL A 114 7.17 -16.11 5.24
CA VAL A 114 6.36 -16.16 4.01
C VAL A 114 5.25 -17.21 4.14
N GLY A 115 5.56 -18.40 4.66
CA GLY A 115 4.56 -19.45 4.89
C GLY A 115 3.47 -19.01 5.87
N GLY A 116 3.85 -18.37 6.98
CA GLY A 116 2.91 -17.82 7.96
C GLY A 116 2.02 -16.72 7.38
N ALA A 117 2.56 -15.87 6.51
CA ALA A 117 1.79 -14.86 5.79
C ALA A 117 0.76 -15.49 4.84
N LEU A 118 1.16 -16.49 4.04
CA LEU A 118 0.26 -17.16 3.09
C LEU A 118 -0.85 -17.95 3.78
N LEU A 119 -0.55 -18.56 4.92
CA LEU A 119 -1.52 -19.34 5.70
C LEU A 119 -2.44 -18.45 6.55
N GLY A 120 -2.23 -17.13 6.56
CA GLY A 120 -3.05 -16.20 7.33
C GLY A 120 -2.83 -16.27 8.84
N SER A 121 -1.69 -16.79 9.29
CA SER A 121 -1.35 -16.90 10.71
C SER A 121 -1.36 -15.53 11.41
N TYR A 122 -1.64 -15.53 12.72
CA TYR A 122 -1.50 -14.34 13.55
C TYR A 122 -0.63 -14.64 14.78
N PRO A 123 0.40 -13.81 15.07
CA PRO A 123 0.90 -12.70 14.26
C PRO A 123 1.68 -13.19 13.03
N SER A 124 1.66 -12.41 11.93
CA SER A 124 2.44 -12.67 10.71
C SER A 124 2.84 -11.39 10.01
N THR A 125 3.78 -11.50 9.06
CA THR A 125 4.26 -10.40 8.22
C THR A 125 3.17 -9.80 7.32
N HIS A 126 2.07 -10.51 7.08
CA HIS A 126 0.93 -10.01 6.31
C HIS A 126 -0.20 -9.42 7.17
N ASN A 127 -0.25 -9.73 8.47
CA ASN A 127 -1.34 -9.30 9.35
C ASN A 127 -0.94 -8.19 10.34
N CYS A 128 0.36 -7.89 10.44
CA CYS A 128 0.90 -6.93 11.41
C CYS A 128 1.18 -5.55 10.79
N TYR A 129 0.09 -4.82 10.51
CA TYR A 129 0.12 -3.46 9.95
C TYR A 129 -0.71 -2.47 10.79
N GLY A 130 -0.57 -1.17 10.51
CA GLY A 130 -1.31 -0.11 11.20
C GLY A 130 -0.97 -0.04 12.70
N ASN A 131 -2.00 0.21 13.54
CA ASN A 131 -1.84 0.17 14.99
C ASN A 131 -1.97 -1.27 15.51
N ALA A 132 -1.02 -2.13 15.12
CA ALA A 132 -1.02 -3.53 15.48
C ALA A 132 -0.83 -3.74 17.00
N GLY A 133 -1.36 -4.86 17.51
CA GLY A 133 -1.22 -5.23 18.93
C GLY A 133 0.22 -5.55 19.34
N ASP A 134 0.44 -5.71 20.64
CA ASP A 134 1.79 -5.86 21.22
C ASP A 134 2.53 -7.10 20.70
N ALA A 135 1.82 -8.20 20.40
CA ALA A 135 2.39 -9.39 19.78
C ALA A 135 3.03 -9.08 18.42
N CYS A 136 2.36 -8.28 17.59
CA CYS A 136 2.90 -7.82 16.31
C CYS A 136 4.10 -6.89 16.51
N LYS A 137 4.00 -5.90 17.40
CA LYS A 137 5.08 -4.94 17.68
C LYS A 137 6.33 -5.62 18.23
N SER A 138 6.14 -6.62 19.10
CA SER A 138 7.22 -7.43 19.66
C SER A 138 7.97 -8.19 18.56
N ARG A 139 7.24 -8.90 17.70
CA ARG A 139 7.83 -9.77 16.66
C ARG A 139 8.35 -9.02 15.44
N TYR A 140 7.56 -8.09 14.91
CA TYR A 140 7.81 -7.44 13.62
C TYR A 140 8.13 -5.94 13.75
N GLY A 141 8.16 -5.41 14.97
CA GLY A 141 8.41 -3.98 15.20
C GLY A 141 7.20 -3.11 14.90
N THR A 142 7.40 -1.80 14.98
CA THR A 142 6.38 -0.83 14.61
C THR A 142 6.33 -0.70 13.09
N PRO A 143 5.15 -0.87 12.45
CA PRO A 143 5.01 -0.68 11.02
C PRO A 143 5.44 0.73 10.60
N HIS A 144 6.25 0.83 9.55
CA HIS A 144 6.72 2.11 9.03
C HIS A 144 5.89 2.51 7.80
N THR A 145 5.35 3.72 7.82
CA THR A 145 4.54 4.27 6.72
C THR A 145 5.41 5.17 5.86
N ILE A 146 5.41 4.92 4.56
CA ILE A 146 6.07 5.80 3.58
C ILE A 146 5.03 6.37 2.61
N ALA A 147 5.28 7.58 2.11
CA ALA A 147 4.51 8.13 1.00
C ALA A 147 5.08 7.58 -0.32
N ILE A 148 4.20 7.06 -1.18
CA ILE A 148 4.51 6.65 -2.54
C ILE A 148 3.97 7.72 -3.47
N TYR A 149 4.88 8.50 -4.04
CA TYR A 149 4.55 9.57 -4.98
C TYR A 149 4.28 9.01 -6.37
N SER A 150 3.36 9.66 -7.09
CA SER A 150 3.07 9.41 -8.49
C SER A 150 4.28 9.75 -9.35
N PRO A 151 4.78 8.80 -10.17
CA PRO A 151 5.71 9.13 -11.24
C PRO A 151 5.24 10.28 -12.14
N TYR A 152 3.93 10.40 -12.41
CA TYR A 152 3.39 11.51 -13.22
C TYR A 152 3.51 12.86 -12.55
N ALA A 153 3.32 12.95 -11.22
CA ALA A 153 3.58 14.17 -10.48
C ALA A 153 5.05 14.61 -10.57
N ILE A 154 5.98 13.64 -10.48
CA ILE A 154 7.43 13.90 -10.63
C ILE A 154 7.74 14.41 -12.04
N LEU A 155 7.17 13.79 -13.07
CA LEU A 155 7.38 14.20 -14.46
C LEU A 155 6.80 15.59 -14.75
N ASP A 156 5.60 15.89 -14.25
CA ASP A 156 4.98 17.21 -14.38
C ASP A 156 5.82 18.28 -13.66
N TYR A 157 6.37 17.97 -12.48
CA TYR A 157 7.30 18.87 -11.77
C TYR A 157 8.57 19.14 -12.57
N LEU A 158 9.09 18.14 -13.30
CA LEU A 158 10.24 18.26 -14.19
C LEU A 158 9.91 18.93 -15.54
N GLY A 159 8.67 19.39 -15.75
CA GLY A 159 8.25 20.08 -16.97
C GLY A 159 7.87 19.17 -18.14
N TYR A 160 7.83 17.86 -17.93
CA TYR A 160 7.30 16.90 -18.90
C TYR A 160 5.79 16.86 -18.77
N LEU A 161 5.10 17.83 -19.38
CA LEU A 161 3.63 17.96 -19.39
C LEU A 161 2.94 16.67 -19.88
N TRP A 162 2.60 15.79 -18.94
CA TRP A 162 1.87 14.55 -19.24
C TRP A 162 0.41 14.85 -19.62
N ARG A 163 -0.13 16.00 -19.17
CA ARG A 163 -1.52 16.45 -19.33
C ARG A 163 -1.89 17.11 -20.67
N LYS A 164 -1.07 17.04 -21.72
CA LYS A 164 -1.49 17.47 -23.07
C LYS A 164 -2.08 16.31 -23.86
N LYS A 165 -3.30 15.88 -23.53
CA LYS A 165 -4.28 15.30 -24.45
C LYS A 165 -5.65 15.16 -23.78
#